data_AF-A0A949JX89-F1
#
_entry.id   AF-A0A949JX89-F1
#
_cell.length_a   1.000
_cell.length_b   1.000
_cell.length_c   1.000
_cell.angle_alpha   90.00
_cell.angle_beta   90.00
_cell.angle_gamma   90.00
#
_symmetry.space_group_name_H-M   'P 1'
#
loop_
_entity.id
_entity.type
_entity.pdbx_description
1 polymer ?
#
loop_
_entity_poly.entity_id
_entity_poly.type
_entity_poly.pdbx_seq_one_letter_code
_entity_poly.pdbx_strand_id
1 'polypeptide(L)'
;MTNSGKEKYDQIPIPEDELLDAIKKGIHKKHRLQKKKRLKSLTATAASVIIILFTCANIPVFYTYAQEIPIVSMFVTAFHVGSGGKEMPDVDIEVTGDSGNVNIFFKHEHAAAENALSYSVTYFSSPVRMEIVFYGLKNADFHRIEEELMKIDAVADVYRITGKENDLAFSVVLEKGYNYEVMEFSNPGSLSINFFPDAYYTEDERHPDQTVYYIRSNPVPYGKKLESLVSQYRDEHPSQVKTREGKYIIVIGEFDTEKEAKEASDTLRDKYNTEYELYVGSGKVGEGPVN
;
A
#
# COMPACT_ATOMS: atom_id res chain seq x y z
N MET A 1 -21.46 51.57 76.76
CA MET A 1 -22.05 50.45 76.00
C MET A 1 -20.92 49.75 75.27
N THR A 2 -20.46 48.65 75.84
CA THR A 2 -19.31 47.87 75.38
C THR A 2 -19.78 46.87 74.32
N ASN A 3 -19.14 46.91 73.15
CA ASN A 3 -19.50 46.11 71.99
C ASN A 3 -18.95 44.67 72.14
N SER A 4 -19.68 43.83 72.86
CA SER A 4 -19.31 42.44 73.20
C SER A 4 -19.24 41.46 72.02
N GLY A 5 -19.47 41.93 70.79
CA GLY A 5 -19.35 41.14 69.57
C GLY A 5 -17.94 41.10 68.98
N LYS A 6 -17.07 42.07 69.30
CA LYS A 6 -15.75 42.21 68.65
C LYS A 6 -14.65 41.39 69.35
N GLU A 7 -14.73 41.25 70.68
CA GLU A 7 -13.76 40.47 71.48
C GLU A 7 -13.82 38.96 71.24
N LYS A 8 -14.90 38.44 70.62
CA LYS A 8 -15.03 37.01 70.27
C LYS A 8 -14.39 36.61 68.94
N TYR A 9 -13.96 37.55 68.10
CA TYR A 9 -13.32 37.24 66.81
C TYR A 9 -11.79 37.33 66.86
N ASP A 10 -11.21 38.12 67.77
CA ASP A 10 -9.75 38.31 67.87
C ASP A 10 -9.01 37.21 68.67
N GLN A 11 -9.74 36.22 69.22
CA GLN A 11 -9.17 35.11 70.01
C GLN A 11 -9.22 33.75 69.29
N ILE A 12 -9.52 33.70 68.00
CA ILE A 12 -9.41 32.44 67.25
C ILE A 12 -7.93 32.27 66.88
N PRO A 13 -7.21 31.30 67.46
CA PRO A 13 -5.83 31.03 67.05
C PRO A 13 -5.89 30.54 65.61
N ILE A 14 -5.21 31.22 64.70
CA ILE A 14 -4.98 30.72 63.34
C ILE A 14 -3.78 29.77 63.46
N PRO A 15 -3.94 28.45 63.31
CA PRO A 15 -2.81 27.54 63.36
C PRO A 15 -1.97 27.76 62.10
N GLU A 16 -0.86 28.48 62.22
CA GLU A 16 0.05 28.78 61.10
C GLU A 16 0.53 27.49 60.41
N ASP A 17 0.71 26.41 61.18
CA ASP A 17 1.18 25.12 60.70
C ASP A 17 0.12 24.35 59.90
N GLU A 18 -1.15 24.38 60.30
CA GLU A 18 -2.23 23.72 59.54
C GLU A 18 -2.59 24.49 58.27
N LEU A 19 -2.49 25.82 58.29
CA LEU A 19 -2.71 26.66 57.13
C LEU A 19 -1.59 26.47 56.09
N LEU A 20 -0.33 26.43 56.54
CA LEU A 20 0.82 26.13 55.69
C LEU A 20 0.80 24.69 55.16
N ASP A 21 0.34 23.73 55.95
CA ASP A 21 0.22 22.34 55.51
C ASP A 21 -0.99 22.15 54.56
N ALA A 22 -2.08 22.89 54.74
CA ALA A 22 -3.19 22.96 53.78
C ALA A 22 -2.80 23.67 52.48
N ILE A 23 -1.99 24.73 52.55
CA ILE A 23 -1.42 25.43 51.40
C ILE A 23 -0.40 24.54 50.68
N LYS A 24 0.49 23.84 51.39
CA LYS A 24 1.41 22.85 50.80
C LYS A 24 0.67 21.65 50.22
N LYS A 25 -0.37 21.12 50.87
CA LYS A 25 -1.25 20.08 50.31
C LYS A 25 -2.02 20.59 49.10
N GLY A 26 -2.45 21.86 49.09
CA GLY A 26 -3.09 22.52 47.95
C GLY A 26 -2.15 22.75 46.76
N ILE A 27 -0.92 23.20 47.01
CA ILE A 27 0.13 23.41 46.00
C ILE A 27 0.61 22.05 45.45
N HIS A 28 0.79 21.03 46.28
CA HIS A 28 1.11 19.66 45.81
C HIS A 28 -0.05 19.01 45.07
N LYS A 29 -1.31 19.24 45.49
CA LYS A 29 -2.51 18.79 44.75
C LYS A 29 -2.64 19.51 43.41
N LYS A 30 -2.29 20.80 43.33
CA LYS A 30 -2.23 21.59 42.08
C LYS A 30 -1.07 21.15 41.18
N HIS A 31 0.12 20.89 41.70
CA HIS A 31 1.24 20.33 40.92
C HIS A 31 0.98 18.90 40.46
N ARG A 32 0.28 18.07 41.25
CA ARG A 32 -0.12 16.71 40.88
C ARG A 32 -1.32 16.69 39.92
N LEU A 33 -2.24 17.65 40.01
CA LEU A 33 -3.31 17.88 39.02
C LEU A 33 -2.79 18.54 37.74
N GLN A 34 -1.77 19.39 37.79
CA GLN A 34 -1.09 19.95 36.61
C GLN A 34 -0.13 18.93 35.97
N LYS A 35 0.53 18.06 36.74
CA LYS A 35 1.18 16.85 36.19
C LYS A 35 0.16 15.87 35.63
N LYS A 36 -1.01 15.66 36.25
CA LYS A 36 -2.09 14.84 35.64
C LYS A 36 -2.79 15.52 34.46
N LYS A 37 -2.90 16.84 34.40
CA LYS A 37 -3.44 17.59 33.23
C LYS A 37 -2.41 17.73 32.12
N ARG A 38 -1.11 17.86 32.42
CA ARG A 38 -0.02 17.81 31.44
C ARG A 38 0.27 16.39 30.99
N LEU A 39 0.15 15.39 31.87
CA LEU A 39 0.19 13.99 31.48
C LEU A 39 -1.08 13.64 30.70
N LYS A 40 -2.28 14.12 31.08
CA LYS A 40 -3.49 14.00 30.23
C LYS A 40 -3.54 14.93 29.01
N SER A 41 -2.61 15.88 28.86
CA SER A 41 -2.44 16.69 27.64
C SER A 41 -1.22 16.28 26.83
N LEU A 42 -0.47 15.26 27.30
CA LEU A 42 0.62 14.59 26.59
C LEU A 42 0.32 13.09 26.39
N THR A 43 -0.72 12.55 27.02
CA THR A 43 -1.33 11.24 26.73
C THR A 43 -2.71 11.39 26.05
N ALA A 44 -3.06 12.60 25.59
CA ALA A 44 -4.24 12.85 24.75
C ALA A 44 -3.87 13.51 23.41
N THR A 45 -2.65 13.27 22.95
CA THR A 45 -2.15 13.60 21.60
C THR A 45 -1.42 12.39 21.01
N ALA A 46 -1.96 11.19 21.25
CA ALA A 46 -1.57 9.94 20.59
C ALA A 46 -2.78 9.03 20.30
N ALA A 47 -3.96 9.62 20.15
CA ALA A 47 -5.18 8.92 19.71
C ALA A 47 -6.13 9.88 19.00
N SER A 48 -5.59 10.68 18.08
CA SER A 48 -6.39 11.35 17.06
C SER A 48 -6.25 10.55 15.77
N VAL A 49 -6.86 9.36 15.79
CA VAL A 49 -7.16 8.60 14.57
C VAL A 49 -8.18 9.43 13.80
N ILE A 50 -7.70 10.24 12.85
CA ILE A 50 -8.54 10.80 11.80
C ILE A 50 -8.42 9.83 10.63
N ILE A 51 -9.33 8.86 10.60
CA ILE A 51 -9.70 8.16 9.38
C ILE A 51 -10.50 9.16 8.53
N ILE A 52 -10.05 9.37 7.30
CA ILE A 52 -10.80 9.61 6.04
C ILE A 52 -9.92 10.47 5.13
N LEU A 53 -9.38 9.84 4.09
CA LEU A 53 -9.44 10.33 2.72
C LEU A 53 -9.60 9.10 1.82
N PHE A 54 -10.85 8.66 1.67
CA PHE A 54 -11.24 7.72 0.62
C PHE A 54 -11.14 8.44 -0.72
N THR A 55 -10.08 8.17 -1.46
CA THR A 55 -10.04 8.38 -2.90
C THR A 55 -9.49 7.12 -3.55
N CYS A 56 -10.32 6.09 -3.63
CA CYS A 56 -10.44 5.11 -4.72
C CYS A 56 -11.59 4.16 -4.36
N ALA A 57 -12.36 3.74 -5.35
CA ALA A 57 -13.68 3.14 -5.22
C ALA A 57 -13.72 1.83 -4.40
N ASN A 58 -14.85 1.64 -3.69
CA ASN A 58 -15.43 0.39 -3.18
C ASN A 58 -14.48 -0.69 -2.60
N ILE A 59 -14.30 -0.72 -1.27
CA ILE A 59 -13.92 -1.96 -0.57
C ILE A 59 -14.72 -2.08 0.75
N PRO A 60 -15.50 -3.16 0.95
CA PRO A 60 -16.12 -3.50 2.22
C PRO A 60 -15.38 -4.65 2.93
N VAL A 61 -14.11 -4.48 3.38
CA VAL A 61 -13.46 -5.47 4.28
C VAL A 61 -12.56 -4.79 5.33
N PHE A 62 -13.11 -3.82 6.07
CA PHE A 62 -12.38 -3.16 7.16
C PHE A 62 -12.77 -3.68 8.55
N TYR A 63 -12.89 -5.00 8.80
CA TYR A 63 -13.29 -5.44 10.16
C TYR A 63 -12.69 -6.72 10.75
N THR A 64 -11.89 -7.53 10.04
CA THR A 64 -11.48 -8.84 10.60
C THR A 64 -10.02 -8.96 11.05
N TYR A 65 -9.10 -8.05 10.69
CA TYR A 65 -7.67 -8.32 10.87
C TYR A 65 -6.87 -7.27 11.65
N ALA A 66 -7.54 -6.39 12.40
CA ALA A 66 -6.87 -5.44 13.29
C ALA A 66 -6.16 -6.08 14.51
N GLN A 67 -6.16 -7.41 14.66
CA GLN A 67 -5.63 -8.10 15.84
C GLN A 67 -4.18 -8.60 15.71
N GLU A 68 -3.59 -8.61 14.50
CA GLU A 68 -2.23 -9.15 14.29
C GLU A 68 -1.19 -8.12 13.81
N ILE A 69 -1.53 -6.83 13.76
CA ILE A 69 -0.54 -5.79 13.50
C ILE A 69 0.25 -5.56 14.80
N PRO A 70 1.57 -5.87 14.87
CA PRO A 70 2.36 -5.53 16.03
C PRO A 70 2.33 -4.00 16.21
N ILE A 71 1.76 -3.56 17.32
CA ILE A 71 1.46 -2.17 17.67
C ILE A 71 2.77 -1.39 17.88
N VAL A 72 3.47 -1.02 16.80
CA VAL A 72 4.60 -0.04 16.78
C VAL A 72 4.71 0.64 15.41
N SER A 73 3.60 0.88 14.70
CA SER A 73 3.62 1.65 13.45
C SER A 73 2.38 2.52 13.29
N MET A 74 2.53 3.65 12.61
CA MET A 74 1.44 4.58 12.31
C MET A 74 0.88 4.27 10.93
N PHE A 75 -0.34 3.72 10.88
CA PHE A 75 -1.08 3.52 9.64
C PHE A 75 -1.26 4.83 8.89
N VAL A 76 -0.96 4.82 7.58
CA VAL A 76 -1.11 5.96 6.68
C VAL A 76 -2.34 5.79 5.80
N THR A 77 -2.42 4.69 5.05
CA THR A 77 -3.52 4.43 4.10
C THR A 77 -3.62 2.94 3.75
N ALA A 78 -4.79 2.50 3.27
CA ALA A 78 -4.97 1.19 2.63
C ALA A 78 -5.72 1.35 1.31
N PHE A 79 -5.30 0.61 0.29
CA PHE A 79 -5.81 0.73 -1.07
C PHE A 79 -5.51 -0.53 -1.90
N HIS A 80 -6.26 -0.68 -2.98
CA HIS A 80 -5.99 -1.66 -4.03
C HIS A 80 -5.07 -1.06 -5.12
N VAL A 81 -5.34 0.19 -5.51
CA VAL A 81 -4.57 0.95 -6.51
C VAL A 81 -4.23 2.31 -5.94
N GLY A 82 -2.98 2.76 -6.11
CA GLY A 82 -2.55 4.03 -5.57
C GLY A 82 -1.05 4.29 -5.66
N SER A 83 -0.65 5.43 -5.12
CA SER A 83 0.75 5.85 -4.99
C SER A 83 0.94 6.55 -3.66
N GLY A 84 2.13 6.44 -3.09
CA GLY A 84 2.43 7.03 -1.78
C GLY A 84 3.91 7.10 -1.48
N GLY A 85 4.24 7.16 -0.19
CA GLY A 85 5.62 7.28 0.29
C GLY A 85 6.29 8.63 -0.02
N LYS A 86 7.60 8.68 0.17
CA LYS A 86 8.46 9.85 -0.07
C LYS A 86 9.69 9.49 -0.88
N GLU A 87 10.12 10.42 -1.73
CA GLU A 87 11.44 10.32 -2.36
C GLU A 87 12.52 10.36 -1.27
N MET A 88 13.35 9.33 -1.24
CA MET A 88 14.44 9.19 -0.28
C MET A 88 15.66 8.62 -1.01
N PRO A 89 16.84 9.25 -0.89
CA PRO A 89 18.07 8.68 -1.44
C PRO A 89 18.50 7.45 -0.63
N ASP A 90 19.27 6.56 -1.26
CA ASP A 90 20.02 5.48 -0.60
C ASP A 90 19.21 4.63 0.39
N VAL A 91 18.02 4.21 -0.06
CA VAL A 91 17.13 3.32 0.69
C VAL A 91 17.45 1.86 0.40
N ASP A 92 17.48 1.06 1.47
CA ASP A 92 17.46 -0.40 1.42
C ASP A 92 16.09 -0.93 1.83
N ILE A 93 15.82 -2.20 1.49
CA ILE A 93 14.59 -2.90 1.89
C ILE A 93 14.89 -4.14 2.72
N GLU A 94 14.00 -4.43 3.66
CA GLU A 94 13.90 -5.72 4.34
C GLU A 94 12.52 -6.30 4.09
N VAL A 95 12.46 -7.58 3.73
CA VAL A 95 11.21 -8.26 3.36
C VAL A 95 10.98 -9.45 4.28
N THR A 96 9.77 -9.51 4.83
CA THR A 96 9.32 -10.60 5.69
C THR A 96 7.91 -11.03 5.28
N GLY A 97 7.72 -12.32 5.00
CA GLY A 97 6.41 -12.91 4.74
C GLY A 97 5.95 -13.85 5.85
N ASP A 98 4.64 -14.02 5.93
CA ASP A 98 3.97 -15.14 6.60
C ASP A 98 2.91 -15.75 5.66
N SER A 99 2.00 -16.57 6.17
CA SER A 99 1.02 -17.30 5.36
C SER A 99 0.02 -16.42 4.60
N GLY A 100 -0.17 -15.15 4.98
CA GLY A 100 -1.19 -14.28 4.40
C GLY A 100 -0.70 -12.88 4.02
N ASN A 101 0.48 -12.47 4.47
CA ASN A 101 1.00 -11.14 4.16
C ASN A 101 2.50 -11.11 3.88
N VAL A 102 2.91 -10.14 3.06
CA VAL A 102 4.31 -9.72 2.91
C VAL A 102 4.46 -8.29 3.38
N ASN A 103 5.42 -8.07 4.27
CA ASN A 103 5.83 -6.75 4.73
C ASN A 103 7.16 -6.36 4.10
N ILE A 104 7.23 -5.14 3.57
CA ILE A 104 8.42 -4.51 3.00
C ILE A 104 8.76 -3.30 3.87
N PHE A 105 9.84 -3.40 4.65
CA PHE A 105 10.34 -2.33 5.50
C PHE A 105 11.43 -1.55 4.77
N PHE A 106 11.38 -0.22 4.87
CA PHE A 106 12.38 0.65 4.26
C PHE A 106 13.42 1.07 5.30
N LYS A 107 14.68 1.09 4.90
CA LYS A 107 15.81 1.49 5.72
C LYS A 107 16.58 2.62 5.06
N HIS A 108 17.02 3.59 5.86
CA HIS A 108 17.89 4.67 5.45
C HIS A 108 19.11 4.69 6.38
N GLU A 109 20.32 4.70 5.83
CA GLU A 109 21.57 4.66 6.60
C GLU A 109 21.62 3.53 7.66
N HIS A 110 21.13 2.34 7.30
CA HIS A 110 21.02 1.15 8.18
C HIS A 110 20.05 1.27 9.38
N ALA A 111 19.28 2.36 9.48
CA ALA A 111 18.19 2.50 10.44
C ALA A 111 16.83 2.36 9.73
N ALA A 112 15.78 2.05 10.49
CA ALA A 112 14.42 2.06 9.95
C ALA A 112 14.06 3.47 9.46
N ALA A 113 13.58 3.59 8.23
CA ALA A 113 13.10 4.86 7.70
C ALA A 113 11.82 5.28 8.44
N GLU A 114 11.57 6.59 8.55
CA GLU A 114 10.33 7.10 9.14
C GLU A 114 9.12 6.95 8.21
N ASN A 115 9.34 6.95 6.89
CA ASN A 115 8.29 6.94 5.87
C ASN A 115 8.53 5.79 4.87
N ALA A 116 7.49 5.34 4.19
CA ALA A 116 7.66 4.45 3.05
C ALA A 116 8.42 5.15 1.91
N LEU A 117 9.23 4.40 1.14
CA LEU A 117 9.84 4.91 -0.09
C LEU A 117 8.76 5.22 -1.12
N SER A 118 8.95 6.24 -1.96
CA SER A 118 7.99 6.58 -3.02
C SER A 118 7.66 5.36 -3.89
N TYR A 119 6.36 5.11 -4.10
CA TYR A 119 5.89 3.94 -4.83
C TYR A 119 4.62 4.20 -5.63
N SER A 120 4.30 3.26 -6.54
CA SER A 120 2.97 3.09 -7.12
C SER A 120 2.57 1.62 -7.17
N VAL A 121 1.26 1.37 -7.10
CA VAL A 121 0.62 0.06 -7.25
C VAL A 121 -0.49 0.17 -8.28
N THR A 122 -0.46 -0.69 -9.28
CA THR A 122 -1.44 -0.75 -10.37
C THR A 122 -2.09 -2.12 -10.43
N TYR A 123 -3.41 -2.17 -10.59
CA TYR A 123 -4.17 -3.40 -10.75
C TYR A 123 -4.41 -3.73 -12.24
N PHE A 124 -4.38 -5.02 -12.56
CA PHE A 124 -4.79 -5.55 -13.86
C PHE A 124 -5.65 -6.79 -13.67
N SER A 125 -6.63 -6.98 -14.56
CA SER A 125 -7.65 -8.03 -14.40
C SER A 125 -7.35 -9.32 -15.19
N SER A 126 -6.45 -9.30 -16.17
CA SER A 126 -6.10 -10.48 -16.99
C SER A 126 -4.57 -10.64 -17.20
N PRO A 127 -3.88 -11.54 -16.46
CA PRO A 127 -4.40 -12.17 -15.22
C PRO A 127 -4.60 -11.14 -14.12
N VAL A 128 -5.32 -11.52 -13.05
CA VAL A 128 -5.38 -10.73 -11.82
C VAL A 128 -3.97 -10.58 -11.29
N ARG A 129 -3.45 -9.36 -11.30
CA ARG A 129 -2.10 -9.05 -10.82
C ARG A 129 -2.02 -7.63 -10.32
N MET A 130 -1.06 -7.40 -9.45
CA MET A 130 -0.59 -6.07 -9.11
C MET A 130 0.78 -5.83 -9.73
N GLU A 131 1.03 -4.62 -10.19
CA GLU A 131 2.36 -4.13 -10.53
C GLU A 131 2.78 -3.10 -9.48
N ILE A 132 3.93 -3.32 -8.87
CA ILE A 132 4.51 -2.44 -7.86
C ILE A 132 5.77 -1.81 -8.43
N VAL A 133 5.88 -0.49 -8.32
CA VAL A 133 7.09 0.26 -8.66
C VAL A 133 7.56 1.01 -7.43
N PHE A 134 8.79 0.73 -6.98
CA PHE A 134 9.51 1.55 -6.01
C PHE A 134 10.45 2.50 -6.75
N TYR A 135 10.25 3.79 -6.57
CA TYR A 135 11.00 4.81 -7.28
C TYR A 135 12.35 5.09 -6.60
N GLY A 136 13.44 5.05 -7.37
CA GLY A 136 14.78 5.34 -6.87
C GLY A 136 15.45 4.24 -6.03
N LEU A 137 14.86 3.03 -5.96
CA LEU A 137 15.44 1.87 -5.28
C LEU A 137 16.52 1.15 -6.13
N LYS A 138 17.77 1.59 -5.99
CA LYS A 138 18.90 1.11 -6.82
C LYS A 138 19.35 -0.32 -6.56
N ASN A 139 19.45 -0.71 -5.29
CA ASN A 139 20.11 -1.95 -4.87
C ASN A 139 19.14 -2.91 -4.17
N ALA A 140 17.96 -3.12 -4.76
CA ALA A 140 17.00 -4.05 -4.20
C ALA A 140 17.38 -5.51 -4.49
N ASP A 141 17.37 -6.34 -3.44
CA ASP A 141 17.34 -7.79 -3.59
C ASP A 141 15.93 -8.24 -4.01
N PHE A 142 15.70 -8.23 -5.33
CA PHE A 142 14.44 -8.71 -5.89
C PHE A 142 14.22 -10.20 -5.62
N HIS A 143 15.27 -10.99 -5.54
CA HIS A 143 15.13 -12.43 -5.29
C HIS A 143 14.50 -12.68 -3.92
N ARG A 144 14.88 -11.89 -2.91
CA ARG A 144 14.26 -11.95 -1.59
C ARG A 144 12.77 -11.60 -1.60
N ILE A 145 12.37 -10.61 -2.41
CA ILE A 145 10.95 -10.25 -2.60
C ILE A 145 10.18 -11.42 -3.22
N GLU A 146 10.72 -11.95 -4.31
CA GLU A 146 10.15 -13.11 -5.02
C GLU A 146 10.00 -14.31 -4.09
N GLU A 147 11.05 -14.67 -3.34
CA GLU A 147 11.02 -15.79 -2.40
C GLU A 147 9.95 -15.65 -1.31
N GLU A 148 9.77 -14.47 -0.72
CA GLU A 148 8.78 -14.27 0.34
C GLU A 148 7.35 -14.26 -0.20
N LEU A 149 7.11 -13.66 -1.37
CA LEU A 149 5.80 -13.65 -2.00
C LEU A 149 5.39 -15.04 -2.51
N MET A 150 6.32 -15.80 -3.10
CA MET A 150 6.05 -17.15 -3.63
C MET A 150 5.77 -18.19 -2.53
N LYS A 151 5.90 -17.85 -1.25
CA LYS A 151 5.47 -18.69 -0.11
C LYS A 151 3.98 -18.56 0.19
N ILE A 152 3.31 -17.55 -0.35
CA ILE A 152 1.89 -17.27 -0.09
C ILE A 152 1.05 -18.05 -1.09
N ASP A 153 0.10 -18.86 -0.60
CA ASP A 153 -0.78 -19.69 -1.43
C ASP A 153 -1.61 -18.89 -2.45
N ALA A 154 -1.84 -17.60 -2.19
CA ALA A 154 -2.55 -16.68 -3.06
C ALA A 154 -1.72 -16.20 -4.27
N VAL A 155 -0.40 -16.44 -4.29
CA VAL A 155 0.52 -15.89 -5.31
C VAL A 155 0.91 -16.97 -6.31
N ALA A 156 0.59 -16.73 -7.58
CA ALA A 156 0.84 -17.67 -8.68
C ALA A 156 2.22 -17.46 -9.34
N ASP A 157 2.68 -16.22 -9.48
CA ASP A 157 3.99 -15.89 -10.05
C ASP A 157 4.43 -14.49 -9.60
N VAL A 158 5.74 -14.27 -9.54
CA VAL A 158 6.34 -12.97 -9.27
C VAL A 158 7.48 -12.73 -10.26
N TYR A 159 7.48 -11.58 -10.93
CA TYR A 159 8.51 -11.31 -11.93
C TYR A 159 8.78 -9.82 -12.10
N ARG A 160 10.02 -9.49 -12.52
CA ARG A 160 10.39 -8.13 -12.88
C ARG A 160 9.65 -7.65 -14.12
N ILE A 161 9.24 -6.39 -14.10
CA ILE A 161 8.77 -5.66 -15.29
C ILE A 161 9.78 -4.60 -15.70
N THR A 162 9.65 -4.09 -16.91
CA THR A 162 10.51 -3.03 -17.42
C THR A 162 10.21 -1.72 -16.67
N GLY A 163 11.14 -1.28 -15.81
CA GLY A 163 11.08 -0.01 -15.09
C GLY A 163 12.00 1.06 -15.68
N LYS A 164 12.03 2.24 -15.06
CA LYS A 164 13.08 3.24 -15.35
C LYS A 164 14.39 2.85 -14.67
N GLU A 165 15.46 3.54 -15.05
CA GLU A 165 16.74 3.41 -14.36
C GLU A 165 16.57 3.77 -12.87
N ASN A 166 17.13 2.95 -11.99
CA ASN A 166 17.05 3.05 -10.53
C ASN A 166 15.69 2.76 -9.91
N ASP A 167 14.67 2.34 -10.66
CA ASP A 167 13.42 1.86 -10.09
C ASP A 167 13.44 0.34 -9.91
N LEU A 168 12.80 -0.16 -8.86
CA LEU A 168 12.42 -1.57 -8.79
C LEU A 168 10.97 -1.70 -9.23
N ALA A 169 10.74 -2.33 -10.38
CA ALA A 169 9.41 -2.60 -10.90
C ALA A 169 9.18 -4.11 -11.03
N PHE A 170 8.09 -4.61 -10.47
CA PHE A 170 7.73 -6.03 -10.54
C PHE A 170 6.22 -6.24 -10.52
N SER A 171 5.81 -7.42 -10.94
CA SER A 171 4.43 -7.88 -10.90
C SER A 171 4.28 -9.07 -9.97
N VAL A 172 3.14 -9.13 -9.28
CA VAL A 172 2.68 -10.25 -8.46
C VAL A 172 1.36 -10.73 -9.06
N VAL A 173 1.37 -11.91 -9.64
CA VAL A 173 0.18 -12.56 -10.22
C VAL A 173 -0.51 -13.37 -9.13
N LEU A 174 -1.83 -13.25 -9.03
CA LEU A 174 -2.61 -13.97 -8.03
C LEU A 174 -3.19 -15.26 -8.59
N GLU A 175 -3.37 -16.23 -7.70
CA GLU A 175 -4.19 -17.41 -7.96
C GLU A 175 -5.66 -17.02 -8.13
N LYS A 176 -6.41 -17.82 -8.91
CA LYS A 176 -7.83 -17.56 -9.16
C LYS A 176 -8.61 -17.57 -7.84
N GLY A 177 -9.44 -16.54 -7.64
CA GLY A 177 -10.26 -16.41 -6.44
C GLY A 177 -9.53 -15.79 -5.25
N TYR A 178 -8.38 -15.15 -5.49
CA TYR A 178 -7.71 -14.31 -4.51
C TYR A 178 -7.68 -12.85 -4.95
N ASN A 179 -7.59 -11.98 -3.96
CA ASN A 179 -7.44 -10.54 -4.11
C ASN A 179 -6.48 -10.02 -3.01
N TYR A 180 -6.19 -8.73 -3.03
CA TYR A 180 -5.20 -8.12 -2.16
C TYR A 180 -5.58 -6.73 -1.67
N GLU A 181 -4.92 -6.32 -0.61
CA GLU A 181 -4.93 -4.95 -0.09
C GLU A 181 -3.49 -4.54 0.23
N VAL A 182 -3.12 -3.32 -0.15
CA VAL A 182 -1.83 -2.72 0.21
C VAL A 182 -2.06 -1.68 1.29
N MET A 183 -1.28 -1.75 2.36
CA MET A 183 -1.31 -0.82 3.48
C MET A 183 0.04 -0.12 3.62
N GLU A 184 0.03 1.21 3.72
CA GLU A 184 1.21 2.01 4.02
C GLU A 184 1.28 2.34 5.52
N PHE A 185 2.48 2.23 6.08
CA PHE A 185 2.78 2.62 7.45
C PHE A 185 3.98 3.58 7.51
N SER A 186 4.02 4.37 8.58
CA SER A 186 5.13 5.24 8.96
C SER A 186 5.59 4.92 10.39
N ASN A 187 6.86 5.23 10.70
CA ASN A 187 7.49 4.99 12.00
C ASN A 187 7.32 3.55 12.56
N PRO A 188 7.91 2.52 11.93
CA PRO A 188 8.78 2.60 10.76
C PRO A 188 8.01 2.62 9.43
N GLY A 189 8.63 3.17 8.41
CA GLY A 189 8.14 3.18 7.04
C GLY A 189 8.07 1.77 6.47
N SER A 190 6.87 1.35 6.04
CA SER A 190 6.67 0.05 5.42
C SER A 190 5.46 -0.01 4.49
N LEU A 191 5.46 -1.01 3.62
CA LEU A 191 4.26 -1.49 2.91
C LEU A 191 3.93 -2.91 3.38
N SER A 192 2.67 -3.15 3.76
CA SER A 192 2.13 -4.49 3.96
C SER A 192 1.22 -4.83 2.80
N ILE A 193 1.41 -6.01 2.22
CA ILE A 193 0.55 -6.57 1.17
C ILE A 193 -0.16 -7.76 1.79
N ASN A 194 -1.47 -7.64 1.92
CA ASN A 194 -2.33 -8.68 2.49
C ASN A 194 -3.09 -9.37 1.36
N PHE A 195 -3.12 -10.70 1.38
CA PHE A 195 -3.82 -11.49 0.40
C PHE A 195 -5.01 -12.19 1.05
N PHE A 196 -6.15 -12.21 0.37
CA PHE A 196 -7.37 -12.81 0.90
C PHE A 196 -8.20 -13.48 -0.20
N PRO A 197 -8.98 -14.52 0.14
CA PRO A 197 -9.93 -15.11 -0.80
C PRO A 197 -10.97 -14.08 -1.22
N ASP A 198 -11.18 -13.97 -2.53
CA ASP A 198 -12.18 -13.12 -3.15
C ASP A 198 -13.47 -13.91 -3.39
N ALA A 199 -14.32 -13.95 -2.37
CA ALA A 199 -15.54 -14.74 -2.39
C ALA A 199 -16.74 -14.01 -3.02
N TYR A 200 -16.59 -12.74 -3.42
CA TYR A 200 -17.72 -11.90 -3.80
C TYR A 200 -17.39 -11.01 -5.01
N TYR A 201 -18.03 -11.31 -6.14
CA TYR A 201 -18.09 -10.39 -7.27
C TYR A 201 -19.35 -9.55 -7.16
N THR A 202 -19.21 -8.23 -7.20
CA THR A 202 -20.37 -7.33 -7.29
C THR A 202 -20.91 -7.32 -8.72
N GLU A 203 -22.20 -6.96 -8.91
CA GLU A 203 -22.81 -6.92 -10.26
C GLU A 203 -22.09 -5.95 -11.22
N ASP A 204 -21.35 -4.98 -10.68
CA ASP A 204 -20.59 -3.98 -11.43
C ASP A 204 -19.15 -4.43 -11.78
N GLU A 205 -18.70 -5.59 -11.29
CA GLU A 205 -17.38 -6.16 -11.59
C GLU A 205 -17.47 -7.22 -12.69
N ARG A 206 -16.41 -7.30 -13.53
CA ARG A 206 -16.36 -8.33 -14.57
C ARG A 206 -16.31 -9.71 -13.92
N HIS A 207 -17.27 -10.55 -14.25
CA HIS A 207 -17.33 -11.92 -13.75
C HIS A 207 -16.08 -12.72 -14.18
N PRO A 208 -15.50 -13.59 -13.33
CA PRO A 208 -14.31 -14.39 -13.68
C PRO A 208 -14.47 -15.19 -14.98
N ASP A 209 -15.69 -15.64 -15.26
CA ASP A 209 -15.98 -16.41 -16.47
C ASP A 209 -16.35 -15.54 -17.68
N GLN A 210 -16.32 -14.21 -17.56
CA GLN A 210 -16.46 -13.30 -18.69
C GLN A 210 -15.22 -13.39 -19.57
N THR A 211 -15.41 -13.40 -20.89
CA THR A 211 -14.30 -13.28 -21.84
C THR A 211 -13.95 -11.81 -22.00
N VAL A 212 -12.67 -11.48 -21.86
CA VAL A 212 -12.09 -10.18 -22.22
C VAL A 212 -11.19 -10.34 -23.43
N TYR A 213 -11.19 -9.31 -24.28
CA TYR A 213 -10.31 -9.22 -25.44
C TYR A 213 -9.25 -8.17 -25.18
N TYR A 214 -8.07 -8.35 -25.75
CA TYR A 214 -6.96 -7.44 -25.55
C TYR A 214 -6.01 -7.51 -26.72
N ILE A 215 -5.23 -6.44 -26.92
CA ILE A 215 -4.21 -6.42 -27.96
C ILE A 215 -2.92 -6.91 -27.35
N ARG A 216 -2.20 -7.80 -28.03
CA ARG A 216 -0.94 -8.35 -27.52
C ARG A 216 0.12 -8.50 -28.58
N SER A 217 1.37 -8.54 -28.14
CA SER A 217 2.53 -8.83 -28.98
C SER A 217 2.84 -10.32 -29.06
N ASN A 218 3.71 -10.70 -29.99
CA ASN A 218 4.36 -12.01 -29.95
C ASN A 218 5.23 -12.15 -28.67
N PRO A 219 5.36 -13.36 -28.09
CA PRO A 219 6.22 -13.58 -26.93
C PRO A 219 7.70 -13.30 -27.25
N VAL A 220 8.36 -12.54 -26.38
CA VAL A 220 9.78 -12.19 -26.46
C VAL A 220 10.49 -12.52 -25.15
N PRO A 221 11.80 -12.81 -25.16
CA PRO A 221 12.55 -12.99 -23.91
C PRO A 221 12.65 -11.68 -23.13
N TYR A 222 12.84 -11.78 -21.81
CA TYR A 222 13.17 -10.62 -20.98
C TYR A 222 14.49 -9.98 -21.44
N GLY A 223 14.57 -8.65 -21.43
CA GLY A 223 15.75 -7.88 -21.81
C GLY A 223 15.48 -6.91 -22.95
N LYS A 224 16.51 -6.58 -23.74
CA LYS A 224 16.50 -5.45 -24.69
C LYS A 224 15.35 -5.45 -25.70
N LYS A 225 14.94 -6.62 -26.20
CA LYS A 225 13.81 -6.72 -27.13
C LYS A 225 12.49 -6.33 -26.45
N LEU A 226 12.26 -6.80 -25.22
CA LEU A 226 11.11 -6.43 -24.41
C LEU A 226 11.15 -4.93 -24.03
N GLU A 227 12.31 -4.42 -23.63
CA GLU A 227 12.48 -2.98 -23.33
C GLU A 227 12.13 -2.10 -24.54
N SER A 228 12.60 -2.48 -25.73
CA SER A 228 12.27 -1.78 -26.98
C SER A 228 10.77 -1.81 -27.26
N LEU A 229 10.14 -2.97 -27.08
CA LEU A 229 8.71 -3.17 -27.30
C LEU A 229 7.86 -2.32 -26.34
N VAL A 230 8.18 -2.35 -25.04
CA VAL A 230 7.51 -1.52 -24.03
C VAL A 230 7.73 -0.04 -24.31
N SER A 231 8.94 0.37 -24.70
CA SER A 231 9.24 1.77 -25.01
C SER A 231 8.48 2.26 -26.23
N GLN A 232 8.31 1.41 -27.24
CA GLN A 232 7.64 1.76 -28.50
C GLN A 232 6.16 2.08 -28.28
N TYR A 233 5.48 1.26 -27.46
CA TYR A 233 4.06 1.42 -27.16
C TYR A 233 3.77 2.20 -25.88
N ARG A 234 4.76 2.88 -25.28
CA ARG A 234 4.65 3.51 -23.96
C ARG A 234 3.41 4.39 -23.78
N ASP A 235 3.06 5.17 -24.80
CA ASP A 235 1.92 6.10 -24.75
C ASP A 235 0.57 5.38 -24.73
N GLU A 236 0.54 4.09 -25.05
CA GLU A 236 -0.65 3.22 -24.97
C GLU A 236 -0.73 2.48 -23.63
N HIS A 237 0.16 2.79 -22.69
CA HIS A 237 0.23 2.18 -21.35
C HIS A 237 0.23 0.64 -21.38
N PRO A 238 1.20 0.02 -22.07
CA PRO A 238 1.27 -1.42 -22.22
C PRO A 238 1.59 -2.06 -20.88
N SER A 239 0.88 -3.13 -20.54
CA SER A 239 1.23 -3.95 -19.39
C SER A 239 2.04 -5.17 -19.82
N GLN A 240 3.02 -5.54 -19.01
CA GLN A 240 3.94 -6.63 -19.29
C GLN A 240 3.47 -7.93 -18.61
N VAL A 241 3.24 -8.97 -19.41
CA VAL A 241 2.77 -10.26 -18.89
C VAL A 241 3.75 -11.38 -19.21
N LYS A 242 4.14 -12.13 -18.18
CA LYS A 242 4.95 -13.35 -18.33
C LYS A 242 4.03 -14.50 -18.71
N THR A 243 4.36 -15.14 -19.82
CA THR A 243 3.69 -16.34 -20.33
C THR A 243 4.14 -17.58 -19.55
N ARG A 244 3.36 -18.67 -19.64
CA ARG A 244 3.72 -19.97 -19.05
C ARG A 244 5.04 -20.55 -19.58
N GLU A 245 5.49 -20.13 -20.76
CA GLU A 245 6.81 -20.50 -21.32
C GLU A 245 7.98 -19.68 -20.75
N GLY A 246 7.72 -18.72 -19.84
CA GLY A 246 8.74 -17.83 -19.29
C GLY A 246 9.17 -16.69 -20.23
N LYS A 247 8.52 -16.55 -21.39
CA LYS A 247 8.64 -15.36 -22.25
C LYS A 247 7.65 -14.29 -21.82
N TYR A 248 7.78 -13.09 -22.38
CA TYR A 248 6.96 -11.95 -22.06
C TYR A 248 6.21 -11.46 -23.28
N ILE A 249 4.98 -11.01 -23.06
CA ILE A 249 4.21 -10.24 -24.02
C ILE A 249 3.91 -8.87 -23.43
N ILE A 250 3.61 -7.90 -24.28
CA ILE A 250 2.85 -6.73 -23.86
C ILE A 250 1.36 -6.96 -24.13
N VAL A 251 0.53 -6.39 -23.27
CA VAL A 251 -0.93 -6.35 -23.40
C VAL A 251 -1.36 -4.89 -23.36
N ILE A 252 -2.23 -4.49 -24.31
CA ILE A 252 -2.74 -3.13 -24.44
C ILE A 252 -4.26 -3.18 -24.45
N GLY A 253 -4.85 -2.47 -23.49
CA GLY A 253 -6.30 -2.34 -23.33
C GLY A 253 -6.98 -3.65 -22.92
N GLU A 254 -8.23 -3.51 -22.49
CA GLU A 254 -9.16 -4.61 -22.26
C GLU A 254 -10.52 -4.22 -22.84
N PHE A 255 -11.05 -5.03 -23.74
CA PHE A 255 -12.25 -4.77 -24.52
C PHE A 255 -13.29 -5.86 -24.27
N ASP A 256 -14.56 -5.48 -24.32
CA ASP A 256 -15.66 -6.42 -24.10
C ASP A 256 -15.95 -7.26 -25.35
N THR A 257 -15.57 -6.75 -26.53
CA THR A 257 -15.77 -7.46 -27.81
C THR A 257 -14.50 -7.58 -28.64
N GLU A 258 -14.39 -8.66 -29.41
CA GLU A 258 -13.31 -8.88 -30.37
C GLU A 258 -13.24 -7.75 -31.42
N LYS A 259 -14.41 -7.25 -31.82
CA LYS A 259 -14.53 -6.19 -32.83
C LYS A 259 -13.86 -4.89 -32.35
N GLU A 260 -14.14 -4.46 -31.12
CA GLU A 260 -13.51 -3.28 -30.53
C GLU A 260 -12.00 -3.44 -30.41
N ALA A 261 -11.54 -4.60 -29.93
CA ALA A 261 -10.12 -4.91 -29.83
C ALA A 261 -9.44 -4.87 -31.21
N LYS A 262 -10.12 -5.35 -32.25
CA LYS A 262 -9.61 -5.35 -33.63
C LYS A 262 -9.52 -3.94 -34.21
N GLU A 263 -10.56 -3.12 -34.03
CA GLU A 263 -10.56 -1.72 -34.47
C GLU A 263 -9.44 -0.91 -33.79
N ALA A 264 -9.25 -1.14 -32.49
CA ALA A 264 -8.14 -0.55 -31.74
C ALA A 264 -6.77 -1.09 -32.23
N SER A 265 -6.64 -2.39 -32.49
CA SER A 265 -5.42 -2.99 -33.02
C SER A 265 -5.04 -2.44 -34.40
N ASP A 266 -6.02 -2.26 -35.28
CA ASP A 266 -5.79 -1.67 -36.60
C ASP A 266 -5.31 -0.22 -36.48
N THR A 267 -5.90 0.55 -35.56
CA THR A 267 -5.47 1.93 -35.25
C THR A 267 -4.03 1.98 -34.76
N LEU A 268 -3.63 1.07 -33.87
CA LEU A 268 -2.25 0.99 -33.37
C LEU A 268 -1.26 0.60 -34.47
N ARG A 269 -1.66 -0.30 -35.37
CA ARG A 269 -0.82 -0.70 -36.52
C ARG A 269 -0.54 0.49 -37.43
N ASP A 270 -1.56 1.29 -37.73
CA ASP A 270 -1.42 2.47 -38.58
C ASP A 270 -0.60 3.57 -37.90
N LYS A 271 -0.76 3.75 -36.58
CA LYS A 271 -0.05 4.78 -35.81
C LYS A 271 1.45 4.51 -35.68
N TYR A 272 1.83 3.27 -35.36
CA TYR A 272 3.21 2.98 -34.99
C TYR A 272 4.05 2.41 -36.15
N ASN A 273 3.44 1.83 -37.20
CA ASN A 273 4.09 1.25 -38.39
C ASN A 273 5.42 0.51 -38.09
N THR A 274 5.32 -0.68 -37.48
CA THR A 274 6.43 -1.30 -36.73
C THR A 274 6.71 -2.72 -37.19
N GLU A 275 7.91 -3.22 -36.87
CA GLU A 275 8.31 -4.63 -37.07
C GLU A 275 7.64 -5.59 -36.06
N TYR A 276 7.06 -5.07 -34.98
CA TYR A 276 6.36 -5.87 -33.98
C TYR A 276 4.90 -6.04 -34.40
N GLU A 277 4.52 -7.27 -34.72
CA GLU A 277 3.13 -7.61 -34.97
C GLU A 277 2.33 -7.61 -33.66
N LEU A 278 1.21 -6.88 -33.68
CA LEU A 278 0.17 -6.91 -32.67
C LEU A 278 -1.03 -7.71 -33.19
N TYR A 279 -1.66 -8.46 -32.30
CA TYR A 279 -2.86 -9.25 -32.59
C TYR A 279 -3.86 -9.17 -31.44
N VAL A 280 -5.11 -9.46 -31.77
CA VAL A 280 -6.17 -9.59 -30.78
C VAL A 280 -6.03 -10.96 -30.10
N GLY A 281 -5.83 -10.94 -28.79
CA GLY A 281 -5.96 -12.09 -27.91
C GLY A 281 -7.28 -12.04 -27.14
N SER A 282 -7.62 -13.15 -26.49
CA SER A 282 -8.73 -13.21 -25.55
C SER A 282 -8.41 -14.16 -24.40
N GLY A 283 -9.14 -14.01 -23.31
CA GLY A 283 -8.99 -14.84 -22.11
C GLY A 283 -10.18 -14.65 -21.20
N LYS A 284 -10.35 -15.54 -20.21
CA LYS A 284 -11.26 -15.27 -19.11
C LYS A 284 -10.66 -14.23 -18.17
N VAL A 285 -11.51 -13.48 -17.48
CA VAL A 285 -11.07 -12.58 -16.42
C VAL A 285 -10.31 -13.39 -15.36
N GLY A 286 -9.18 -12.87 -14.92
CA GLY A 286 -8.26 -13.55 -14.01
C GLY A 286 -7.34 -14.57 -14.67
N GLU A 287 -7.62 -15.02 -15.90
CA GLU A 287 -6.70 -15.89 -16.63
C GLU A 287 -5.61 -15.08 -17.32
N GLY A 288 -4.41 -15.64 -17.30
CA GLY A 288 -3.29 -15.08 -18.05
C GLY A 288 -3.43 -15.34 -19.55
N PRO A 289 -2.88 -14.46 -20.40
CA PRO A 289 -2.78 -14.68 -21.83
C PRO A 289 -2.16 -16.04 -22.15
N VAL A 290 -2.92 -16.89 -22.84
CA VAL A 290 -2.44 -18.18 -23.35
C VAL A 290 -1.72 -17.92 -24.68
N ASN A 291 -0.54 -18.52 -24.88
CA ASN A 291 0.34 -18.29 -26.05
C ASN A 291 -0.40 -18.09 -27.37
#